data_AF-A0A2T2T7Y3-F1
#
_entry.id   AF-A0A2T2T7Y3-F1
#
_cell.length_a   1.000
_cell.length_b   1.000
_cell.length_c   1.000
_cell.angle_alpha   90.00
_cell.angle_beta   90.00
_cell.angle_gamma   90.00
#
_symmetry.space_group_name_H-M   'P 1'
#
loop_
_entity.id
_entity.type
_entity.pdbx_description
1 polymer ?
#
loop_
_entity_poly.entity_id
_entity_poly.type
_entity_poly.pdbx_seq_one_letter_code
_entity_poly.pdbx_strand_id
1 'polypeptide(L)' 'MDITMLKAKLHRLRVTEANLHYEGSITVDRELLDTAGLLPYEKVQVVNVNNG' A
#
# COMPACT_ATOMS: atom_id res chain seq x y z
N MET A 1 -8.31 12.21 23.90
CA MET A 1 -7.68 10.88 23.76
C MET A 1 -7.90 10.48 22.32
N ASP A 2 -6.82 10.27 21.58
CA ASP A 2 -6.90 9.96 20.15
C ASP A 2 -6.60 8.47 19.96
N ILE A 3 -7.39 7.81 19.11
CA ILE A 3 -7.22 6.39 18.75
C ILE A 3 -6.81 6.29 17.29
N THR A 4 -5.82 5.45 17.00
CA THR A 4 -5.40 5.17 15.62
C THR A 4 -6.08 3.90 15.15
N MET A 5 -6.91 4.02 14.12
CA MET A 5 -7.63 2.91 13.52
C MET A 5 -7.17 2.68 12.07
N LEU A 6 -7.28 1.45 11.59
CA LEU A 6 -7.02 1.13 10.20
C LEU A 6 -8.11 1.73 9.31
N LYS A 7 -7.75 2.65 8.42
CA LYS A 7 -8.68 3.27 7.47
C LYS A 7 -9.05 2.32 6.32
N ALA A 8 -8.05 1.70 5.70
CA ALA A 8 -8.23 0.87 4.52
C ALA A 8 -7.14 -0.22 4.41
N LYS A 9 -7.42 -1.27 3.62
CA LYS A 9 -6.48 -2.38 3.38
C LYS A 9 -6.68 -2.98 2.00
N LEU A 10 -5.56 -3.23 1.32
CA LEU A 10 -5.49 -4.13 0.17
C LEU A 10 -4.95 -5.48 0.64
N HIS A 11 -5.77 -6.53 0.57
CA HIS A 11 -5.43 -7.82 1.18
C HIS A 11 -4.85 -8.81 0.15
N ARG A 12 -3.67 -9.37 0.47
CA ARG A 12 -3.01 -10.45 -0.29
C ARG A 12 -2.77 -10.11 -1.77
N LEU A 13 -2.38 -8.87 -2.05
CA LEU A 13 -1.89 -8.51 -3.38
C LEU A 13 -0.55 -9.18 -3.68
N ARG A 14 -0.25 -9.31 -4.97
CA ARG A 14 1.02 -9.80 -5.48
C ARG A 14 1.90 -8.61 -5.87
N VAL A 15 3.16 -8.65 -5.45
CA VAL A 15 4.19 -7.72 -5.96
C VAL A 15 4.42 -8.04 -7.45
N THR A 16 4.20 -7.05 -8.30
CA THR A 16 4.34 -7.18 -9.76
C THR A 16 5.75 -6.82 -10.24
N GLU A 17 6.40 -5.86 -9.58
CA GLU A 17 7.74 -5.38 -9.90
C GLU A 17 8.48 -4.94 -8.63
N ALA A 18 9.81 -5.06 -8.64
CA ALA A 18 10.70 -4.50 -7.63
C ALA A 18 11.99 -4.01 -8.29
N ASN A 19 12.31 -2.72 -8.12
CA ASN A 19 13.48 -2.09 -8.70
C ASN A 19 14.22 -1.26 -7.64
N LEU A 20 15.50 -1.58 -7.44
CA LEU A 20 16.36 -0.92 -6.43
C LEU A 20 16.62 0.56 -6.74
N HIS A 21 16.59 0.94 -8.01
CA HIS A 21 16.89 2.30 -8.48
C HIS A 21 15.64 3.11 -8.81
N TYR A 22 14.45 2.55 -8.58
CA TYR A 22 13.20 3.30 -8.74
C TYR A 22 13.07 4.33 -7.62
N GLU A 23 12.94 5.60 -8.00
CA GLU A 23 12.67 6.68 -7.05
C GLU A 23 11.16 6.80 -6.81
N GLY A 24 10.75 6.46 -5.60
CA GLY A 24 9.36 6.52 -5.18
C GLY A 24 9.10 5.67 -3.94
N SER A 25 7.84 5.61 -3.51
CA SER A 25 7.39 4.70 -2.44
C SER A 25 6.99 3.34 -3.04
N ILE A 26 5.70 3.14 -3.25
CA ILE A 26 5.14 2.00 -3.98
C ILE A 26 4.17 2.52 -5.02
N THR A 27 4.20 1.93 -6.21
CA THR A 27 3.16 2.18 -7.22
C THR A 27 2.03 1.19 -7.01
N VAL A 28 0.80 1.69 -6.98
CA VAL A 28 -0.41 0.88 -6.84
C VAL A 28 -1.35 1.28 -7.97
N ASP A 29 -2.03 0.29 -8.56
CA ASP A 29 -3.04 0.52 -9.58
C ASP A 29 -4.09 1.52 -9.08
N ARG A 30 -4.48 2.47 -9.94
CA ARG A 30 -5.45 3.50 -9.63
C ARG A 30 -6.79 2.91 -9.19
N GLU A 31 -7.24 1.85 -9.85
CA GLU A 31 -8.53 1.21 -9.52
C GLU A 31 -8.52 0.59 -8.11
N LEU A 32 -7.38 0.05 -7.68
CA LEU A 32 -7.20 -0.49 -6.33
C LEU A 32 -7.21 0.62 -5.27
N LEU A 33 -6.57 1.76 -5.57
CA LEU A 33 -6.60 2.93 -4.68
C LEU A 33 -8.02 3.47 -4.52
N ASP A 34 -8.73 3.66 -5.63
CA ASP A 34 -10.10 4.18 -5.63
C ASP A 34 -11.06 3.23 -4.90
N THR A 35 -10.93 1.92 -5.12
CA THR A 35 -11.75 0.89 -4.43
C THR A 35 -11.47 0.84 -2.93
N ALA A 36 -10.22 1.03 -2.51
CA ALA A 36 -9.84 1.04 -1.10
C ALA A 36 -10.06 2.41 -0.41
N GLY A 37 -10.36 3.48 -1.15
CA GLY A 37 -10.45 4.84 -0.61
C GLY A 37 -9.09 5.40 -0.14
N LEU A 38 -8.00 4.98 -0.80
CA LEU A 38 -6.64 5.45 -0.57
C LEU A 38 -6.29 6.61 -1.50
N LEU A 39 -5.58 7.61 -0.97
CA LEU A 39 -5.11 8.74 -1.75
C LEU A 39 -3.63 8.58 -2.16
N PRO A 40 -3.21 9.14 -3.31
CA PRO A 40 -1.79 9.30 -3.60
C PRO A 40 -1.08 10.03 -2.47
N TYR A 41 0.14 9.59 -2.15
CA TYR A 41 0.97 10.11 -1.05
C TYR A 41 0.42 9.88 0.37
N GLU A 42 -0.64 9.10 0.53
CA GLU A 42 -1.12 8.69 1.86
C GLU A 42 -0.11 7.77 2.56
N LYS A 43 0.04 7.91 3.88
CA LYS A 43 0.91 7.03 4.66
C LYS A 43 0.37 5.61 4.63
N VAL A 44 1.21 4.66 4.24
CA VAL A 44 0.87 3.24 4.16
C VAL A 44 1.81 2.39 5.01
N GLN A 45 1.36 1.17 5.32
CA GLN A 45 2.18 0.11 5.87
C GLN A 45 2.18 -1.06 4.89
N VAL A 46 3.37 -1.58 4.58
CA VAL A 46 3.55 -2.74 3.70
C VAL A 46 4.07 -3.89 4.56
N VAL A 47 3.37 -5.02 4.50
CA VAL A 47 3.74 -6.26 5.21
C VAL A 47 3.79 -7.40 4.19
N ASN A 48 4.85 -8.18 4.20
CA ASN A 48 5.03 -9.26 3.24
C ASN A 48 4.76 -10.61 3.90
N VAL A 49 3.69 -11.27 3.47
CA VAL A 49 3.27 -12.56 4.04
C VAL A 49 4.27 -13.70 3.79
N ASN A 50 5.19 -13.54 2.84
CA ASN A 50 6.16 -14.59 2.49
C ASN A 50 7.44 -14.53 3.32
N ASN A 51 7.81 -13.36 3.87
CA ASN A 51 9.09 -13.19 4.59
C ASN A 51 9.04 -12.28 5.83
N GLY A 52 7.86 -11.79 6.22
CA GLY A 52 7.66 -10.96 7.42
C GLY A 52 7.68 -9.46 7.14
#